data_AF-A0ABC9CAZ7-F1
#
_entry.id   AF-A0ABC9CAZ7-F1
#
_cell.length_a   1.000
_cell.length_b   1.000
_cell.length_c   1.000
_cell.angle_alpha   90.00
_cell.angle_beta   90.00
_cell.angle_gamma   90.00
#
_symmetry.space_group_name_H-M   'P 1'
#
loop_
_entity.id
_entity.type
_entity.pdbx_description
1 polymer ?
#
loop_
_entity_poly.entity_id
_entity_poly.type
_entity_poly.pdbx_seq_one_letter_code
_entity_poly.pdbx_strand_id
1 'polypeptide(L)'
;MVHFKNSIQLNFGECGLAASLGSLQVKYVNPVTKVCIIRVSRECHQKVWTAITMVRCIGKIPVSFNLLDVSGSIRACKTAALECDEAKFEQYKLAAGDRITPEIIQTVQTCFDKIRGLES
;
A
#
# COMPACT_ATOMS: atom_id res chain seq x y z
N MET A 1 -8.46 3.42 3.68
CA MET A 1 -8.05 4.71 4.29
C MET A 1 -8.46 4.82 5.76
N VAL A 2 -9.72 4.51 6.12
CA VAL A 2 -10.22 4.57 7.51
C VAL A 2 -9.35 3.79 8.51
N HIS A 3 -8.93 2.57 8.18
CA HIS A 3 -8.12 1.76 9.10
C HIS A 3 -6.70 2.32 9.35
N PHE A 4 -6.08 2.94 8.35
CA PHE A 4 -4.78 3.60 8.53
C PHE A 4 -4.91 4.85 9.42
N LYS A 5 -5.96 5.65 9.19
CA LYS A 5 -6.27 6.82 10.01
C LYS A 5 -6.53 6.42 11.47
N ASN A 6 -7.33 5.39 11.70
CA ASN A 6 -7.60 4.90 13.05
C ASN A 6 -6.33 4.39 13.74
N SER A 7 -5.41 3.74 13.03
CA SER A 7 -4.14 3.32 13.62
C SER A 7 -3.21 4.49 13.94
N ILE A 8 -3.17 5.51 13.08
CA ILE A 8 -2.40 6.72 13.37
C ILE A 8 -2.98 7.45 14.59
N GLN A 9 -4.31 7.55 14.70
CA GLN A 9 -4.98 8.13 15.85
C GLN A 9 -4.73 7.34 17.14
N LEU A 10 -4.78 6.01 17.07
CA LEU A 10 -4.53 5.13 18.22
C LEU A 10 -3.08 5.22 18.71
N ASN A 11 -2.10 5.32 17.80
CA ASN A 11 -0.68 5.29 18.16
C ASN A 11 -0.06 6.68 18.37
N PHE A 12 -0.60 7.73 17.73
CA PHE A 12 -0.04 9.09 17.75
C PHE A 12 -1.05 10.18 18.18
N GLY A 13 -2.24 9.79 18.62
CA GLY A 13 -3.30 10.68 19.06
C GLY A 13 -3.94 11.50 17.93
N GLU A 14 -4.90 12.35 18.29
CA GLU A 14 -5.60 13.26 17.37
C GLU A 14 -4.65 14.22 16.63
N CYS A 15 -3.57 14.65 17.29
CA CYS A 15 -2.58 15.56 16.70
C CYS A 15 -1.73 14.85 15.61
N GLY A 16 -1.35 13.58 15.82
CA GLY A 16 -0.67 12.78 14.80
C GLY A 16 -1.58 12.40 13.63
N LEU A 17 -2.87 12.18 13.92
CA LEU A 17 -3.89 11.99 12.89
C LEU A 17 -4.11 13.28 12.07
N ALA A 18 -4.26 14.44 12.71
CA ALA A 18 -4.47 15.72 12.02
C ALA A 18 -3.27 16.12 11.15
N ALA A 19 -2.04 15.93 11.65
CA ALA A 19 -0.81 16.23 10.91
C ALA A 19 -0.62 15.33 9.66
N SER A 20 -1.14 14.11 9.71
CA SER A 20 -1.10 13.17 8.58
C SER A 20 -2.33 13.28 7.67
N LEU A 21 -3.47 13.81 8.14
CA LEU A 21 -4.73 13.80 7.40
C LEU A 21 -4.69 14.58 6.07
N GLY A 22 -3.92 15.67 6.03
CA GLY A 22 -3.78 16.53 4.85
C GLY A 22 -2.79 15.98 3.80
N SER A 23 -1.84 15.13 4.21
CA SER A 23 -0.75 14.67 3.35
C SER A 23 -0.78 13.16 3.05
N LEU A 24 -1.49 12.38 3.86
CA LEU A 24 -1.65 10.93 3.71
C LEU A 24 -2.66 10.62 2.60
N GLN A 25 -2.14 10.24 1.43
CA GLN A 25 -2.95 9.83 0.29
C GLN A 25 -2.55 8.44 -0.16
N VAL A 26 -3.51 7.53 -0.23
CA VAL A 26 -3.29 6.23 -0.84
C VAL A 26 -3.39 6.40 -2.35
N LYS A 27 -2.26 6.32 -3.04
CA LYS A 27 -2.17 6.50 -4.50
C LYS A 27 -2.42 5.20 -5.26
N TYR A 28 -2.07 4.06 -4.68
CA TYR A 28 -2.19 2.75 -5.30
C TYR A 28 -2.51 1.65 -4.29
N VAL A 29 -3.35 0.70 -4.68
CA VAL A 29 -3.58 -0.55 -3.95
C VAL A 29 -3.84 -1.66 -4.95
N ASN A 30 -3.11 -2.76 -4.84
CA ASN A 30 -3.39 -4.01 -5.50
C ASN A 30 -3.92 -5.03 -4.47
N PRO A 31 -5.21 -5.42 -4.54
CA PRO A 31 -5.81 -6.32 -3.57
C PRO A 31 -5.35 -7.77 -3.73
N VAL A 32 -4.73 -8.15 -4.85
CA VAL A 32 -4.27 -9.53 -5.10
C VAL A 32 -2.89 -9.73 -4.49
N THR A 33 -1.93 -8.89 -4.86
CA THR A 33 -0.53 -8.94 -4.40
C THR A 33 -0.30 -8.23 -3.05
N LYS A 34 -1.31 -7.51 -2.56
CA LYS A 34 -1.28 -6.72 -1.31
C LYS A 34 -0.22 -5.59 -1.31
N VAL A 35 0.17 -5.10 -2.48
CA VAL A 35 1.06 -3.94 -2.62
C VAL A 35 0.25 -2.65 -2.57
N CYS A 36 0.77 -1.61 -1.92
CA CYS A 36 0.17 -0.28 -1.94
C CYS A 36 1.23 0.82 -1.96
N ILE A 37 0.88 1.97 -2.53
CA ILE A 37 1.71 3.19 -2.51
C ILE A 37 0.95 4.25 -1.72
N ILE A 38 1.62 4.80 -0.72
CA ILE A 38 1.09 5.83 0.15
C ILE A 38 1.99 7.05 0.02
N ARG A 39 1.40 8.18 -0.38
CA ARG A 39 2.02 9.49 -0.34
C ARG A 39 1.83 10.09 1.05
N VAL A 40 2.86 10.73 1.56
CA VAL A 40 2.88 11.46 2.83
C VAL A 40 3.81 12.67 2.71
N SER A 41 3.62 13.70 3.52
CA SER A 41 4.57 14.82 3.60
C SER A 41 5.91 14.36 4.17
N ARG A 42 7.00 14.99 3.72
CA ARG A 42 8.36 14.68 4.17
C ARG A 42 8.53 14.82 5.68
N GLU A 43 7.86 15.78 6.31
CA GLU A 43 7.89 15.99 7.76
C GLU A 43 7.17 14.91 8.58
N CYS A 44 6.17 14.23 7.99
CA CYS A 44 5.33 13.25 8.69
C CYS A 44 5.65 11.79 8.35
N HIS A 45 6.54 11.52 7.39
CA HIS A 45 6.77 10.16 6.88
C HIS A 45 7.17 9.16 7.97
N GLN A 46 8.04 9.55 8.91
CA GLN A 46 8.46 8.67 10.01
C GLN A 46 7.30 8.30 10.93
N LYS A 47 6.47 9.27 11.34
CA LYS A 47 5.31 9.02 12.20
C LYS A 47 4.31 8.10 11.52
N VAL A 48 4.03 8.35 10.25
CA VAL A 48 3.13 7.50 9.45
C VAL A 48 3.70 6.08 9.29
N TRP A 49 4.99 5.94 9.00
CA TRP A 49 5.62 4.63 8.88
C TRP A 49 5.54 3.84 10.20
N THR A 50 5.89 4.45 11.33
CA THR A 50 5.77 3.81 12.65
C THR A 50 4.31 3.44 12.96
N ALA A 51 3.34 4.29 12.62
CA ALA A 51 1.93 3.96 12.81
C ALA A 51 1.48 2.75 11.97
N ILE A 52 2.01 2.62 10.75
CA ILE A 52 1.70 1.52 9.83
C ILE A 52 2.27 0.20 10.37
N THR A 53 3.50 0.18 10.87
CA THR A 53 4.10 -1.06 11.42
C THR A 53 3.42 -1.53 12.70
N MET A 54 2.74 -0.63 13.42
CA MET A 54 1.94 -0.96 14.60
C MET A 54 0.52 -1.44 14.26
N VAL A 55 0.07 -1.36 13.00
CA VAL A 55 -1.23 -1.92 12.59
C VAL A 55 -1.13 -3.44 12.63
N ARG A 56 -1.78 -4.07 13.61
CA ARG A 56 -1.86 -5.54 13.70
C ARG A 56 -3.10 -6.13 13.05
N CYS A 57 -4.15 -5.34 12.86
CA CYS A 57 -5.43 -5.81 12.31
C CYS A 57 -6.09 -4.74 11.43
N ILE A 58 -6.73 -5.18 10.34
CA ILE A 58 -7.67 -4.39 9.55
C ILE A 58 -9.03 -5.09 9.62
N GLY A 59 -9.99 -4.45 10.29
CA GLY A 59 -11.27 -5.08 10.62
C GLY A 59 -11.04 -6.28 11.54
N LYS A 60 -11.40 -7.48 11.08
CA LYS A 60 -11.20 -8.76 11.80
C LYS A 60 -10.00 -9.56 11.27
N ILE A 61 -9.25 -9.02 10.31
CA ILE A 61 -8.16 -9.74 9.64
C ILE A 61 -6.82 -9.28 10.23
N PRO A 62 -6.01 -10.19 10.79
CA PRO A 62 -4.66 -9.85 11.22
C PRO A 62 -3.80 -9.51 10.00
N VAL A 63 -3.05 -8.42 10.08
CA VAL A 63 -2.19 -7.94 9.00
C VAL A 63 -0.83 -7.54 9.56
N SER A 64 0.19 -7.66 8.73
CA SER A 64 1.51 -7.09 8.97
C SER A 64 1.92 -6.27 7.76
N PHE A 65 2.44 -5.07 8.01
CA PHE A 65 2.92 -4.18 6.96
C PHE A 65 4.43 -4.20 6.92
N ASN A 66 4.96 -4.59 5.75
CA ASN A 66 6.38 -4.51 5.45
C ASN A 66 6.64 -3.30 4.57
N LEU A 67 7.61 -2.48 4.95
CA LEU A 67 8.05 -1.37 4.13
C LEU A 67 8.89 -1.92 2.97
N LEU A 68 8.49 -1.60 1.73
CA LEU A 68 9.22 -1.98 0.52
C LEU A 68 10.26 -0.93 0.14
N ASP A 69 9.82 0.32 0.02
CA ASP A 69 10.65 1.44 -0.42
C ASP A 69 10.11 2.78 0.15
N VAL A 70 11.01 3.73 0.39
CA VAL A 70 10.68 5.12 0.73
C VAL A 70 11.47 6.04 -0.16
N SER A 71 10.79 6.71 -1.09
CA SER A 71 11.41 7.69 -1.98
C SER A 71 10.66 9.01 -2.01
N GLY A 72 11.40 10.09 -2.28
CA GLY A 72 10.84 11.41 -2.56
C GLY A 72 10.29 11.57 -3.98
N SER A 73 10.46 10.55 -4.83
CA SER A 73 10.00 10.57 -6.23
C SER A 73 8.99 9.46 -6.48
N ILE A 74 7.81 9.83 -6.98
CA ILE A 74 6.78 8.87 -7.38
C ILE A 74 7.31 7.92 -8.46
N ARG A 75 8.24 8.36 -9.31
CA ARG A 75 8.83 7.52 -10.37
C ARG A 75 9.65 6.38 -9.77
N ALA A 76 10.49 6.67 -8.78
CA ALA A 76 11.29 5.66 -8.11
C ALA A 76 10.41 4.67 -7.32
N CYS A 77 9.46 5.17 -6.53
CA CYS A 77 8.52 4.32 -5.82
C CYS A 77 7.67 3.46 -6.77
N LYS A 78 7.26 4.01 -7.92
CA LYS A 78 6.50 3.28 -8.94
C LYS A 78 7.30 2.12 -9.53
N THR A 79 8.57 2.34 -9.87
CA THR A 79 9.44 1.26 -10.39
C THR A 79 9.58 0.14 -9.37
N ALA A 80 9.98 0.46 -8.14
CA ALA A 80 10.13 -0.54 -7.08
C ALA A 80 8.82 -1.27 -6.76
N ALA A 81 7.71 -0.54 -6.73
CA ALA A 81 6.40 -1.13 -6.50
C ALA A 81 5.99 -2.05 -7.65
N LEU A 82 6.19 -1.67 -8.92
CA LEU A 82 5.84 -2.50 -10.08
C LEU A 82 6.66 -3.79 -10.11
N GLU A 83 7.97 -3.72 -9.89
CA GLU A 83 8.84 -4.91 -9.82
C GLU A 83 8.38 -5.87 -8.72
N CYS A 84 8.04 -5.34 -7.54
CA CYS A 84 7.51 -6.14 -6.44
C CYS A 84 6.13 -6.73 -6.77
N ASP A 85 5.28 -5.96 -7.46
CA ASP A 85 3.92 -6.36 -7.81
C ASP A 85 3.92 -7.52 -8.82
N GLU A 86 4.76 -7.42 -9.85
CA GLU A 86 4.96 -8.47 -10.85
C GLU A 86 5.53 -9.74 -10.21
N ALA A 87 6.58 -9.62 -9.40
CA ALA A 87 7.18 -10.77 -8.71
C ALA A 87 6.19 -11.49 -7.78
N LYS A 88 5.38 -10.73 -7.01
CA LYS A 88 4.35 -11.31 -6.14
C LYS A 88 3.21 -11.93 -6.92
N PHE A 89 2.83 -11.36 -8.07
CA PHE A 89 1.79 -11.94 -8.89
C PHE A 89 2.24 -13.26 -9.52
N GLU A 90 3.49 -13.36 -9.98
CA GLU A 90 4.04 -14.63 -10.45
C GLU A 90 4.05 -15.69 -9.34
N GLN A 91 4.48 -15.34 -8.13
CA GLN A 91 4.38 -16.25 -6.98
C GLN A 91 2.93 -16.66 -6.67
N TYR A 92 1.99 -15.71 -6.76
CA TYR A 92 0.58 -15.99 -6.58
C TYR A 92 0.06 -16.99 -7.63
N LYS A 93 0.48 -16.87 -8.89
CA LYS A 93 0.09 -17.83 -9.93
C LYS A 93 0.58 -19.24 -9.61
N LEU A 94 1.84 -19.36 -9.19
CA LEU A 94 2.43 -20.66 -8.81
C LEU A 94 1.70 -21.29 -7.61
N ALA A 95 1.29 -20.49 -6.63
CA ALA A 95 0.59 -20.98 -5.44
C ALA A 95 -0.90 -21.26 -5.66
N ALA A 96 -1.56 -20.50 -6.53
CA ALA A 96 -3.00 -20.62 -6.78
C ALA A 96 -3.36 -21.76 -7.74
N GLY A 97 -2.44 -22.17 -8.62
CA GLY A 97 -2.68 -23.24 -9.61
C GLY A 97 -3.93 -22.97 -10.45
N ASP A 98 -4.82 -23.96 -10.56
CA ASP A 98 -6.09 -23.87 -11.30
C ASP A 98 -7.13 -22.90 -10.71
N ARG A 99 -6.89 -22.31 -9.53
CA ARG A 99 -7.84 -21.37 -8.90
C ARG A 99 -7.76 -19.96 -9.49
N ILE A 100 -6.87 -19.72 -10.45
CA ILE A 100 -6.74 -18.44 -11.13
C ILE A 100 -7.93 -18.26 -12.07
N THR A 101 -8.89 -17.44 -11.66
CA THR A 101 -9.99 -17.05 -12.53
C THR A 101 -9.54 -15.93 -13.48
N PRO A 102 -10.15 -15.83 -14.68
CA PRO A 102 -9.89 -14.71 -15.60
C PRO A 102 -10.20 -13.35 -14.96
N GLU A 103 -11.13 -13.31 -13.99
CA GLU A 103 -11.47 -12.11 -13.21
C GLU A 103 -10.29 -11.59 -12.37
N ILE A 104 -9.52 -12.49 -11.76
CA ILE A 104 -8.33 -12.14 -10.98
C ILE A 104 -7.24 -11.57 -11.91
N ILE A 105 -7.03 -12.21 -13.06
CA ILE A 105 -6.06 -11.75 -14.06
C ILE A 105 -6.43 -10.35 -14.54
N GLN A 106 -7.71 -10.12 -14.88
CA GLN A 106 -8.20 -8.81 -15.32
C GLN A 106 -8.05 -7.75 -14.22
N THR A 107 -8.30 -8.12 -12.96
CA THR A 107 -8.13 -7.22 -11.81
C THR A 107 -6.67 -6.79 -11.67
N VAL A 108 -5.72 -7.73 -11.75
CA VAL A 108 -4.29 -7.42 -11.65
C VAL A 108 -3.83 -6.57 -12.82
N GLN A 109 -4.26 -6.89 -14.04
CA GLN A 109 -3.93 -6.08 -15.22
C GLN A 109 -4.41 -4.63 -15.08
N THR A 110 -5.64 -4.46 -14.60
CA THR A 110 -6.20 -3.12 -14.31
C THR A 110 -5.39 -2.38 -13.24
N CYS A 111 -4.84 -3.10 -12.26
CA CYS A 111 -3.96 -2.51 -11.25
C CYS A 111 -2.61 -2.11 -11.87
N PHE A 112 -2.03 -2.93 -12.75
CA PHE A 112 -0.81 -2.57 -13.48
C PHE A 112 -0.98 -1.35 -14.37
N ASP A 113 -2.14 -1.18 -14.99
CA ASP A 113 -2.40 0.03 -15.78
C ASP A 113 -2.55 1.26 -14.87
N LYS A 114 -3.17 1.12 -13.69
CA LYS A 114 -3.24 2.18 -12.68
C LYS A 114 -1.86 2.59 -12.17
N ILE A 115 -0.98 1.64 -11.84
CA ILE A 115 0.37 1.97 -11.34
C ILE A 115 1.22 2.61 -12.45
N ARG A 116 1.02 2.19 -13.72
CA ARG A 116 1.66 2.81 -14.88
C ARG A 116 1.18 4.23 -15.13
N GLY A 117 -0.11 4.51 -14.93
CA GLY A 117 -0.72 5.83 -15.05
C GLY A 117 -0.55 6.77 -13.86
N LEU A 118 0.21 6.37 -12.81
CA LEU A 118 0.45 7.25 -11.67
C LEU A 118 1.34 8.44 -12.03
N GLU A 119 0.71 9.60 -12.11
CA GLU A 119 1.36 10.91 -12.19
C GLU A 119 1.27 11.63 -10.82
N SER A 120 2.28 12.46 -10.51
CA SER A 120 2.52 13.08 -9.18
C SER A 120 1.30 13.79 -8.58
#